data_AF-A0A3M1HFI9-F1
#
_entry.id   AF-A0A3M1HFI9-F1
#
_cell.length_a   1.000
_cell.length_b   1.000
_cell.length_c   1.000
_cell.angle_alpha   90.00
_cell.angle_beta   90.00
_cell.angle_gamma   90.00
#
_symmetry.space_group_name_H-M   'P 1'
#
loop_
_entity.id
_entity.type
_entity.pdbx_description
1 polymer ?
#
loop_
_entity_poly.entity_id
_entity_poly.type
_entity_poly.pdbx_seq_one_letter_code
_entity_poly.pdbx_strand_id
1 'polypeptide(L)'
;MRRILKYLKPFTLPLLAAIVLLFIQANADLALPDYMSRIVNVGIQQGGVESALPEAMRATTLERLSLFLTPAEQAEVAAHYRRVESGSPEAADYLDRYPALAQESIYVLQTVSAIERNR
;
A
#
# COMPACT_ATOMS: atom_id res chain seq x y z
N MET A 1 -10.84 -48.42 21.68
CA MET A 1 -10.20 -47.28 20.98
C MET A 1 -8.66 -47.18 21.10
N ARG A 2 -8.00 -47.58 22.19
CA ARG A 2 -6.52 -47.48 22.34
C ARG A 2 -5.67 -48.18 21.25
N ARG A 3 -6.18 -49.22 20.58
CA ARG A 3 -5.49 -49.89 19.47
C ARG A 3 -5.35 -48.99 18.24
N ILE A 4 -6.33 -48.11 17.96
CA ILE A 4 -6.36 -47.22 16.79
C ILE A 4 -5.29 -46.12 16.91
N LEU A 5 -5.14 -45.54 18.11
CA LEU A 5 -4.11 -44.52 18.36
C LEU A 5 -2.68 -45.06 18.14
N LYS A 6 -2.46 -46.37 18.31
CA LYS A 6 -1.16 -47.01 18.08
C LYS A 6 -0.78 -47.04 16.60
N TYR A 7 -1.78 -47.17 15.71
CA TYR A 7 -1.60 -47.13 14.25
C TYR A 7 -1.51 -45.71 13.70
N LEU A 8 -1.99 -44.71 14.43
CA LEU A 8 -1.87 -43.29 14.05
C LEU A 8 -0.49 -42.70 14.38
N LYS A 9 0.22 -43.30 15.34
CA LYS A 9 1.55 -42.88 15.81
C LYS A 9 2.60 -42.67 14.69
N PRO A 10 2.77 -43.57 13.70
CA PRO A 10 3.70 -43.34 12.59
C PRO A 10 3.26 -42.25 11.61
N PHE A 11 1.96 -41.90 11.58
CA PHE A 11 1.40 -40.86 10.70
C PHE A 11 1.17 -39.52 11.42
N THR A 12 1.77 -39.33 12.60
CA THR A 12 1.65 -38.08 13.37
C THR A 12 2.14 -36.86 12.61
N LEU A 13 3.25 -36.99 11.87
CA LEU A 13 3.80 -35.92 11.06
C LEU A 13 2.88 -35.50 9.89
N PRO A 14 2.43 -36.41 9.00
CA PRO A 14 1.49 -36.03 7.94
C PRO A 14 0.13 -35.57 8.50
N LEU A 15 -0.32 -36.11 9.65
CA LEU A 15 -1.53 -35.64 10.31
C LEU A 15 -1.39 -34.19 10.80
N LEU A 16 -0.27 -33.85 11.43
CA LEU A 16 0.01 -32.47 11.86
C LEU A 16 0.12 -31.53 10.65
N ALA A 17 0.80 -31.96 9.58
CA ALA A 17 0.90 -31.18 8.35
C ALA A 17 -0.47 -30.92 7.73
N ALA A 18 -1.36 -31.93 7.70
CA ALA A 18 -2.73 -31.77 7.22
C ALA A 18 -3.51 -30.74 8.07
N ILE A 19 -3.37 -30.79 9.40
CA ILE A 19 -3.99 -29.81 10.30
C ILE A 19 -3.48 -28.39 9.98
N VAL A 20 -2.17 -28.19 9.84
CA VAL A 20 -1.59 -26.89 9.47
C VAL A 20 -2.10 -26.40 8.12
N LEU A 21 -2.15 -27.27 7.11
CA LEU A 21 -2.68 -26.94 5.78
C LEU A 21 -4.15 -26.53 5.84
N LEU A 22 -4.97 -27.17 6.67
CA LEU A 22 -6.37 -26.78 6.88
C LEU A 22 -6.49 -25.38 7.49
N PHE A 23 -5.60 -25.01 8.42
CA PHE A 23 -5.56 -23.64 8.93
C PHE A 23 -5.17 -22.63 7.86
N ILE A 24 -4.18 -22.94 7.01
CA ILE A 24 -3.80 -22.09 5.89
C ILE A 24 -4.96 -21.93 4.92
N GLN A 25 -5.64 -23.03 4.57
CA GLN A 25 -6.82 -23.02 3.72
C GLN A 25 -7.93 -22.12 4.31
N ALA A 26 -8.27 -22.31 5.58
CA ALA A 26 -9.30 -21.51 6.24
C ALA A 26 -8.96 -20.01 6.28
N ASN A 27 -7.67 -19.66 6.49
CA ASN A 27 -7.22 -18.27 6.43
C ASN A 27 -7.31 -17.70 5.01
N ALA A 28 -6.97 -18.50 3.99
CA ALA A 28 -7.11 -18.09 2.59
C ALA A 28 -8.58 -17.83 2.23
N ASP A 29 -9.49 -18.72 2.62
CA ASP A 29 -10.93 -18.57 2.38
C ASP A 29 -11.50 -17.33 3.07
N LEU A 30 -11.04 -17.03 4.29
CA LEU A 30 -11.46 -15.82 5.03
C LEU A 30 -10.89 -14.52 4.42
N ALA A 31 -9.75 -14.59 3.73
CA ALA A 31 -9.13 -13.44 3.07
C ALA A 31 -9.71 -13.15 1.66
N LEU A 32 -10.40 -14.10 1.03
CA LEU A 32 -11.01 -13.93 -0.30
C LEU A 32 -11.98 -12.73 -0.38
N PRO A 33 -12.93 -12.54 0.58
CA PRO A 33 -13.81 -11.38 0.58
C PRO A 33 -13.05 -10.04 0.65
N ASP A 34 -11.95 -9.99 1.42
CA ASP A 34 -11.13 -8.78 1.54
C ASP A 34 -10.42 -8.45 0.22
N TYR A 35 -9.90 -9.47 -0.49
CA TYR A 35 -9.32 -9.27 -1.81
C TYR A 35 -10.37 -8.78 -2.82
N MET A 36 -11.57 -9.34 -2.80
CA MET A 36 -12.68 -8.86 -3.64
C MET A 36 -13.05 -7.41 -3.33
N SER A 37 -13.15 -7.06 -2.04
CA SER A 37 -13.41 -5.69 -1.59
C SER A 37 -12.35 -4.73 -2.11
N ARG A 38 -11.06 -5.07 -2.00
CA ARG A 38 -9.97 -4.24 -2.54
C ARG A 38 -10.04 -4.11 -4.06
N ILE A 39 -10.25 -5.20 -4.80
CA ILE A 39 -10.33 -5.17 -6.27
C ILE A 39 -11.45 -4.24 -6.73
N VAL A 40 -12.61 -4.29 -6.07
CA VAL A 40 -13.77 -3.49 -6.48
C VAL A 40 -13.65 -2.05 -5.98
N ASN A 41 -13.33 -1.82 -4.70
CA ASN A 41 -13.27 -0.48 -4.13
C ASN A 41 -12.06 0.30 -4.65
N VAL A 42 -10.86 -0.29 -4.56
CA VAL A 42 -9.63 0.38 -4.98
C VAL A 42 -9.46 0.27 -6.49
N GLY A 43 -9.54 -0.93 -7.05
CA GLY A 43 -9.25 -1.17 -8.45
C GLY A 43 -10.27 -0.52 -9.40
N ILE A 44 -11.55 -0.88 -9.25
CA ILE A 44 -12.61 -0.45 -10.17
C ILE A 44 -13.19 0.92 -9.77
N GLN A 45 -13.66 1.10 -8.53
CA GLN A 45 -14.35 2.32 -8.12
C GLN A 45 -13.39 3.51 -7.99
N GLN A 46 -12.24 3.32 -7.36
CA GLN A 46 -11.22 4.37 -7.19
C GLN A 46 -10.20 4.41 -8.34
N GLY A 47 -10.36 3.57 -9.38
CA GLY A 47 -9.48 3.57 -10.55
C GLY A 47 -8.01 3.24 -10.24
N GLY A 48 -7.76 2.47 -9.18
CA GLY A 48 -6.42 2.12 -8.68
C GLY A 48 -5.82 3.12 -7.69
N VAL A 49 -6.57 4.12 -7.25
CA VAL A 49 -6.11 5.10 -6.25
C VAL A 49 -6.39 4.57 -4.84
N GLU A 50 -5.37 4.01 -4.18
CA GLU A 50 -5.48 3.42 -2.84
C GLU A 50 -5.71 4.42 -1.71
N SER A 51 -5.25 5.67 -1.88
CA SER A 51 -5.33 6.72 -0.88
C SER A 51 -5.67 8.05 -1.54
N ALA A 52 -6.48 8.86 -0.85
CA ALA A 52 -6.82 10.22 -1.28
C ALA A 52 -5.57 11.12 -1.39
N LEU A 53 -4.52 10.84 -0.61
CA LEU A 53 -3.27 11.58 -0.62
C LEU A 53 -2.16 10.74 -1.28
N PRO A 54 -1.71 11.08 -2.49
CA PRO A 54 -0.62 10.35 -3.15
C PRO A 54 0.70 10.52 -2.39
N GLU A 55 1.44 9.42 -2.23
CA GLU A 55 2.74 9.43 -1.54
C GLU A 55 3.76 10.34 -2.22
N ALA A 56 3.74 10.37 -3.56
CA ALA A 56 4.53 11.29 -4.34
C ALA A 56 3.79 11.69 -5.62
N MET A 57 4.03 12.92 -6.08
CA MET A 57 3.47 13.44 -7.32
C MET A 57 4.51 14.27 -8.07
N ARG A 58 4.38 14.34 -9.39
CA ARG A 58 5.25 15.19 -10.23
C ARG A 58 4.98 16.66 -9.96
N ALA A 59 6.00 17.51 -10.10
CA ALA A 59 5.83 18.95 -9.99
C ALA A 59 4.78 19.48 -10.97
N THR A 60 4.81 19.00 -12.21
CA THR A 60 3.82 19.31 -13.24
C THR A 60 2.39 18.93 -12.86
N THR A 61 2.21 17.87 -12.06
CA THR A 61 0.90 17.43 -11.58
C THR A 61 0.40 18.35 -10.46
N LEU A 62 1.26 18.73 -9.51
CA LEU A 62 0.90 19.66 -8.44
C LEU A 62 0.57 21.06 -9.00
N GLU A 63 1.33 21.54 -9.99
CA GLU A 63 1.04 22.82 -10.66
C GLU A 63 -0.33 22.82 -11.31
N ARG A 64 -0.70 21.73 -12.00
CA ARG A 64 -2.06 21.60 -12.59
C ARG A 64 -3.13 21.51 -11.53
N LEU A 65 -2.87 20.79 -10.42
CA LEU A 65 -3.79 20.68 -9.30
C LEU A 65 -4.04 22.05 -8.66
N SER A 66 -2.99 22.87 -8.53
CA SER A 66 -3.06 24.20 -7.91
C SER A 66 -4.07 25.14 -8.60
N LEU A 67 -4.34 24.94 -9.89
CA LEU A 67 -5.34 25.70 -10.65
C LEU A 67 -6.78 25.48 -10.16
N PHE A 68 -7.04 24.35 -9.51
CA PHE A 68 -8.36 23.98 -8.99
C PHE A 68 -8.48 24.18 -7.47
N LEU A 69 -7.38 24.54 -6.80
CA LEU A 69 -7.32 24.75 -5.36
C LEU A 69 -7.48 26.23 -5.01
N THR A 70 -8.18 26.50 -3.92
CA THR A 70 -8.22 27.83 -3.30
C THR A 70 -6.86 28.19 -2.69
N PRO A 71 -6.57 29.48 -2.45
CA PRO A 71 -5.31 29.90 -1.83
C PRO A 71 -5.06 29.25 -0.44
N ALA A 72 -6.13 28.98 0.32
CA ALA A 72 -6.03 28.30 1.61
C ALA A 72 -5.62 26.82 1.45
N GLU A 73 -6.25 26.10 0.52
CA GLU A 73 -5.91 24.70 0.23
C GLU A 73 -4.51 24.56 -0.39
N GLN A 74 -4.07 25.52 -1.22
CA GLN A 74 -2.70 25.53 -1.74
C GLN A 74 -1.66 25.65 -0.62
N ALA A 75 -1.93 26.49 0.38
CA ALA A 75 -1.04 26.63 1.54
C ALA A 75 -0.99 25.36 2.39
N GLU A 76 -2.13 24.66 2.53
CA GLU A 76 -2.21 23.38 3.23
C GLU A 76 -1.40 22.29 2.50
N VAL A 77 -1.55 22.18 1.18
CA VAL A 77 -0.77 21.22 0.38
C VAL A 77 0.73 21.54 0.45
N ALA A 78 1.12 22.82 0.36
CA ALA A 78 2.53 23.21 0.48
C ALA A 78 3.13 22.91 1.87
N ALA A 79 2.31 22.88 2.93
CA ALA A 79 2.75 22.52 4.27
C ALA A 79 3.01 21.02 4.44
N HIS A 80 2.28 20.16 3.71
CA HIS A 80 2.37 18.71 3.85
C HIS A 80 3.25 18.02 2.80
N TYR A 81 3.63 18.70 1.71
CA TYR A 81 4.45 18.12 0.65
C TYR A 81 5.84 18.75 0.59
N ARG A 82 6.88 17.92 0.57
CA ARG A 82 8.28 18.34 0.37
C ARG A 82 8.67 18.19 -1.09
N ARG A 83 9.19 19.24 -1.69
CA ARG A 83 9.79 19.19 -3.03
C ARG A 83 11.16 18.51 -2.96
N VAL A 84 11.39 17.52 -3.82
CA VAL A 84 12.68 16.84 -4.02
C VAL A 84 13.14 17.14 -5.45
N GLU A 85 14.30 17.77 -5.58
CA GLU A 85 14.87 18.16 -6.87
C GLU A 85 15.72 17.05 -7.47
N SER A 86 15.74 16.99 -8.81
CA SER A 86 16.61 16.06 -9.55
C SER A 86 18.07 16.41 -9.29
N GLY A 87 18.86 15.41 -8.86
CA GLY A 87 20.28 15.59 -8.54
C GLY A 87 20.58 16.12 -7.13
N SER A 88 19.56 16.32 -6.28
CA SER A 88 19.78 16.57 -4.85
C SER A 88 20.34 15.34 -4.13
N PRO A 89 21.07 15.49 -3.01
CA PRO A 89 21.53 14.36 -2.21
C PRO A 89 20.39 13.46 -1.75
N GLU A 90 19.22 14.04 -1.46
CA GLU A 90 18.03 13.28 -1.04
C GLU A 90 17.35 12.54 -2.21
N ALA A 91 17.64 12.90 -3.47
CA ALA A 91 17.05 12.21 -4.62
C ALA A 91 17.52 10.75 -4.75
N ALA A 92 18.71 10.43 -4.25
CA ALA A 92 19.25 9.08 -4.26
C ALA A 92 18.33 8.09 -3.52
N ASP A 93 17.67 8.54 -2.44
CA ASP A 93 16.77 7.71 -1.63
C ASP A 93 15.43 7.40 -2.36
N TYR A 94 15.08 8.21 -3.36
CA TYR A 94 13.79 8.12 -4.05
C TYR A 94 13.88 7.63 -5.49
N LEU A 95 15.08 7.60 -6.10
CA LEU A 95 15.27 7.25 -7.51
C LEU A 95 14.78 5.83 -7.85
N ASP A 96 14.99 4.87 -6.94
CA ASP A 96 14.58 3.47 -7.12
C ASP A 96 13.06 3.31 -7.19
N ARG A 97 12.32 4.10 -6.38
CA ARG A 97 10.85 4.07 -6.33
C ARG A 97 10.22 4.98 -7.37
N TYR A 98 10.87 6.09 -7.71
CA TYR A 98 10.35 7.14 -8.59
C TYR A 98 11.38 7.51 -9.68
N PRO A 99 11.49 6.72 -10.76
CA PRO A 99 12.47 6.97 -11.83
C PRO A 99 12.21 8.28 -12.59
N ALA A 100 10.99 8.83 -12.51
CA ALA A 100 10.65 10.15 -13.06
C ALA A 100 11.47 11.28 -12.42
N LEU A 101 12.00 11.07 -11.20
CA LEU A 101 12.85 12.03 -10.50
C LEU A 101 14.16 12.34 -11.27
N ALA A 102 14.59 11.46 -12.16
CA ALA A 102 15.75 11.72 -13.01
C ALA A 102 15.51 12.86 -14.01
N GLN A 103 14.26 13.10 -14.40
CA GLN A 103 13.89 14.06 -15.45
C GLN A 103 13.14 15.29 -14.91
N GLU A 104 12.38 15.15 -13.82
CA GLU A 104 11.62 16.25 -13.23
C GLU A 104 11.58 16.16 -11.70
N SER A 105 11.39 17.30 -11.01
CA SER A 105 11.23 17.31 -9.56
C SER A 105 9.92 16.62 -9.15
N ILE A 106 9.94 15.92 -8.02
CA ILE A 106 8.75 15.32 -7.42
C ILE A 106 8.45 15.98 -6.07
N TYR A 107 7.18 16.00 -5.69
CA TYR A 107 6.73 16.35 -4.35
C TYR A 107 6.41 15.06 -3.61
N VAL A 108 7.03 14.86 -2.45
CA VAL A 108 6.83 13.70 -1.59
C VAL A 108 6.05 14.14 -0.36
N LEU A 109 5.01 13.39 -0.01
CA LEU A 109 4.21 13.62 1.18
C LEU A 109 5.10 13.48 2.42
N GLN A 110 5.21 14.54 3.23
CA GLN A 110 5.84 14.47 4.54
C GLN A 110 5.01 13.56 5.44
N THR A 111 5.61 12.85 6.40
CA THR A 111 4.91 11.89 7.26
C THR A 111 3.72 12.52 7.97
N VAL A 112 2.55 12.41 7.36
CA VAL A 112 1.25 12.70 7.94
C VAL A 112 0.83 11.45 8.71
N SER A 113 0.18 11.64 9.86
CA SER A 113 -0.24 10.50 10.69
C SER A 113 -1.13 9.56 9.88
N ALA A 114 -1.11 8.25 10.17
CA ALA A 114 -1.88 7.24 9.41
C ALA A 114 -3.40 7.52 9.34
N ILE A 115 -3.91 8.39 10.21
CA ILE A 115 -5.32 8.82 10.27
C ILE A 115 -5.62 9.88 9.21
N GLU A 116 -4.67 10.75 8.88
CA GLU A 116 -4.85 11.83 7.90
C GLU A 116 -4.69 11.34 6.46
N ARG A 117 -4.00 10.20 6.25
CA ARG A 117 -3.79 9.59 4.92
C ARG A 117 -5.06 9.00 4.28
N ASN A 118 -6.07 8.68 5.09
CA ASN A 118 -7.31 8.03 4.65
C ASN A 118 -8.58 8.87 4.91
N ARG A 119 -8.40 10.15 5.25
CA ARG A 119 -9.51 11.09 5.44
C ARG A 119 -9.86 11.77 4.13
#